data_AF-A0A101UGZ7-F1
#
_entry.id   AF-A0A101UGZ7-F1
#
_cell.length_a   1.000
_cell.length_b   1.000
_cell.length_c   1.000
_cell.angle_alpha   90.00
_cell.angle_beta   90.00
_cell.angle_gamma   90.00
#
_symmetry.space_group_name_H-M   'P 1'
#
loop_
_entity.id
_entity.type
_entity.pdbx_description
1 polymer ?
#
loop_
_entity_poly.entity_id
_entity_poly.type
_entity_poly.pdbx_seq_one_letter_code
_entity_poly.pdbx_strand_id
1 'polypeptide(L)' 'MVNGAAVDVADEQILSNQIILGLKTLRDHLGCSLHEALDVVAARYEVLKAERPGDFVCGHDEYGAGFYS' A
#
# COMPACT_ATOMS: atom_id res chain seq x y z
N MET A 1 -13.62 -12.88 3.18
CA MET A 1 -13.85 -11.55 2.58
C MET A 1 -13.20 -10.55 3.50
N VAL A 2 -11.99 -10.10 3.19
CA VAL A 2 -11.31 -9.08 4.02
C VAL A 2 -12.06 -7.77 3.76
N ASN A 3 -12.60 -7.18 4.82
CA ASN A 3 -13.47 -6.01 4.79
C ASN A 3 -12.68 -4.82 4.22
N GLY A 4 -13.24 -4.05 3.26
CA GLY A 4 -12.51 -2.95 2.59
C GLY A 4 -11.87 -1.95 3.58
N ALA A 5 -12.52 -1.72 4.71
CA ALA A 5 -12.02 -0.87 5.79
C ALA A 5 -10.68 -1.34 6.43
N ALA A 6 -10.35 -2.63 6.36
CA ALA A 6 -9.09 -3.15 6.90
C ALA A 6 -7.90 -2.90 5.97
N VAL A 7 -8.16 -2.60 4.70
CA VAL A 7 -7.14 -2.32 3.68
C VAL A 7 -6.82 -0.82 3.63
N ASP A 8 -7.80 0.04 3.94
CA ASP A 8 -7.66 1.50 3.96
C ASP A 8 -6.65 2.01 5.01
N VAL A 9 -6.32 1.19 6.02
CA VAL A 9 -5.42 1.57 7.14
C VAL A 9 -4.02 1.98 6.69
N ALA A 10 -3.59 1.54 5.50
CA ALA A 10 -2.30 1.85 4.93
C ALA A 10 -2.34 2.87 3.78
N ASP A 11 -3.52 3.44 3.47
CA ASP A 11 -3.69 4.29 2.29
C ASP A 11 -2.79 5.51 2.32
N GLU A 12 -2.67 6.19 3.47
CA GLU A 12 -1.80 7.35 3.60
C GLU A 12 -0.33 7.00 3.33
N GLN A 13 0.13 5.84 3.81
CA GLN A 13 1.50 5.38 3.58
C GLN A 13 1.70 4.97 2.12
N ILE A 14 0.71 4.34 1.49
CA ILE A 14 0.74 3.98 0.07
C ILE A 14 0.78 5.26 -0.78
N LEU A 15 -0.14 6.20 -0.58
CA LEU A 15 -0.17 7.47 -1.32
C LEU A 15 1.12 8.29 -1.14
N SER A 16 1.75 8.20 0.03
CA SER A 16 3.02 8.88 0.35
C SER A 16 4.29 8.12 -0.05
N ASN A 17 4.18 7.01 -0.78
CA ASN A 17 5.30 6.12 -1.17
C ASN A 17 6.14 5.63 0.05
N GLN A 18 5.53 5.51 1.22
CA GLN A 18 6.14 5.03 2.47
C GLN A 18 5.94 3.52 2.63
N ILE A 19 6.36 2.73 1.63
CA ILE A 19 6.02 1.30 1.50
C ILE A 19 6.38 0.48 2.75
N ILE A 20 7.55 0.70 3.35
CA ILE A 20 7.98 -0.04 4.55
C ILE A 20 7.02 0.21 5.74
N LEU A 21 6.57 1.46 5.92
CA LEU A 21 5.64 1.82 6.98
C LEU A 21 4.24 1.26 6.71
N GLY A 22 3.80 1.28 5.44
CA GLY A 22 2.55 0.65 5.03
C GLY A 22 2.54 -0.85 5.32
N LEU A 23 3.62 -1.56 4.96
CA LEU A 23 3.78 -2.98 5.25
C LEU A 23 3.76 -3.28 6.76
N LYS A 24 4.43 -2.47 7.57
CA LYS A 24 4.39 -2.62 9.03
C LYS A 24 2.97 -2.43 9.56
N THR A 25 2.28 -1.38 9.11
CA THR A 25 0.91 -1.06 9.52
C THR A 25 -0.04 -2.20 9.20
N LEU A 26 0.05 -2.78 7.99
CA LEU A 26 -0.79 -3.91 7.58
C LEU A 26 -0.48 -5.17 8.37
N ARG A 27 0.80 -5.48 8.62
CA ARG A 27 1.17 -6.65 9.42
C ARG A 27 0.67 -6.55 10.85
N ASP A 28 0.82 -5.37 11.47
CA ASP A 28 0.36 -5.12 12.83
C ASP A 28 -1.18 -5.16 12.92
N HIS A 29 -1.88 -4.64 11.90
CA HIS A 29 -3.33 -4.61 11.86
C HIS A 29 -3.97 -5.96 11.54
N LEU A 30 -3.44 -6.69 10.56
CA LEU A 30 -4.01 -7.94 10.06
C LEU A 30 -3.42 -9.19 10.74
N GLY A 31 -2.32 -9.04 11.48
CA GLY A 31 -1.58 -10.18 12.05
C GLY A 31 -0.97 -11.09 10.98
N CYS A 32 -0.66 -10.54 9.80
CA CYS A 32 -0.25 -11.32 8.63
C CYS A 32 1.29 -11.39 8.44
N SER A 33 1.71 -12.29 7.56
CA SER A 33 3.09 -12.39 7.11
C SER A 33 3.50 -11.19 6.25
N LEU A 34 4.81 -11.03 6.04
CA LEU A 34 5.32 -9.99 5.15
C LEU A 34 4.85 -10.19 3.70
N HIS A 35 4.78 -11.44 3.22
CA HIS A 35 4.31 -11.73 1.85
C HIS A 35 2.84 -11.35 1.68
N GLU A 36 1.98 -11.72 2.63
CA GLU A 36 0.56 -11.32 2.59
C GLU A 36 0.41 -9.80 2.67
N ALA A 37 1.22 -9.11 3.46
CA ALA A 37 1.20 -7.65 3.49
C ALA A 37 1.62 -7.02 2.16
N LEU A 38 2.63 -7.58 1.47
CA LEU A 38 3.04 -7.14 0.14
C LEU A 38 1.91 -7.30 -0.88
N ASP A 39 1.21 -8.44 -0.85
CA ASP A 39 0.05 -8.68 -1.73
C ASP A 39 -1.06 -7.67 -1.48
N VAL A 40 -1.32 -7.34 -0.20
CA VAL A 40 -2.32 -6.34 0.18
C VAL A 40 -1.92 -4.93 -0.27
N VAL A 41 -0.65 -4.53 -0.10
CA VAL A 41 -0.15 -3.24 -0.60
C VAL A 41 -0.31 -3.14 -2.12
N ALA A 42 0.07 -4.18 -2.85
CA ALA A 42 -0.02 -4.19 -4.31
C ALA A 42 -1.48 -4.10 -4.79
N ALA A 43 -2.38 -4.88 -4.20
CA ALA A 43 -3.80 -4.81 -4.52
C ALA A 43 -4.39 -3.44 -4.20
N ARG A 44 -4.02 -2.84 -3.06
CA ARG A 44 -4.55 -1.54 -2.66
C ARG A 44 -4.01 -0.39 -3.50
N TYR A 45 -2.74 -0.47 -3.90
CA TYR A 45 -2.13 0.47 -4.82
C TYR A 45 -2.93 0.60 -6.12
N GLU A 46 -3.32 -0.52 -6.74
CA GLU A 46 -4.11 -0.51 -7.99
C GLU A 46 -5.50 0.12 -7.80
N VAL A 47 -6.15 -0.10 -6.64
CA VAL A 47 -7.44 0.54 -6.33
C VAL A 47 -7.27 2.05 -6.19
N LEU A 48 -6.28 2.50 -5.41
CA LEU A 48 -6.03 3.93 -5.21
C LEU A 48 -5.61 4.62 -6.51
N LYS A 49 -4.83 3.94 -7.34
CA LYS A 49 -4.45 4.43 -8.68
C LYS A 49 -5.66 4.64 -9.59
N ALA A 50 -6.66 3.76 -9.51
CA ALA A 50 -7.88 3.87 -10.30
C ALA A 50 -8.84 4.96 -9.76
N GLU A 51 -9.00 5.03 -8.44
CA GLU A 51 -9.98 5.91 -7.80
C GLU A 51 -9.45 7.33 -7.56
N ARG A 52 -8.16 7.47 -7.23
CA ARG A 52 -7.54 8.69 -6.72
C ARG A 52 -6.11 8.89 -7.25
N PRO A 53 -5.89 8.86 -8.58
CA PRO A 53 -4.53 8.97 -9.14
C PRO A 53 -3.82 10.27 -8.78
N GLY A 54 -4.56 11.36 -8.51
CA GLY A 54 -4.00 12.67 -8.16
C GLY A 54 -3.46 12.79 -6.73
N ASP A 55 -3.73 11.80 -5.86
CA ASP A 55 -3.37 11.85 -4.44
C ASP A 55 -1.96 11.28 -4.17
N PHE A 56 -1.33 10.64 -5.16
CA PHE A 56 0.02 10.10 -5.03
C PHE A 56 1.06 11.22 -4.98
N VAL A 57 2.02 11.12 -4.06
CA VAL A 57 3.11 12.11 -3.89
C VAL A 57 4.13 12.08 -5.03
N CYS A 58 4.20 10.97 -5.78
CA CYS A 58 5.15 10.77 -6.88
C CYS A 58 4.49 10.08 -8.08
N GLY A 59 5.17 10.12 -9.23
CA GLY A 59 4.71 9.44 -10.44
C GLY A 59 4.74 7.91 -10.31
N HIS A 60 4.05 7.22 -11.22
CA HIS A 60 4.01 5.74 -11.25
C HIS A 60 5.41 5.13 -11.41
N ASP A 61 6.24 5.69 -12.30
CA ASP A 61 7.58 5.18 -12.57
C ASP A 61 8.55 5.41 -11.38
N GLU A 62 8.23 6.35 -10.50
CA GLU A 62 9.02 6.68 -9.31
C GLU A 62 8.56 5.89 -8.08
N TYR A 63 7.34 5.35 -8.14
CA TYR A 63 6.74 4.63 -7.02
C TYR A 63 7.52 3.35 -6.72
N GLY A 64 7.93 3.17 -5.46
CA GLY A 64 8.72 2.01 -5.03
C GLY A 64 10.14 1.93 -5.61
N ALA A 65 10.64 3.00 -6.25
CA ALA A 65 12.04 3.07 -6.66
C ALA A 65 12.97 2.84 -5.45
N GLY A 66 13.91 1.90 -5.58
CA GLY A 66 14.83 1.49 -4.52
C GLY A 66 14.24 0.53 -3.46
N PHE A 67 12.96 0.15 -3.58
CA PHE A 67 12.35 -0.89 -2.75
C PHE A 67 12.28 -2.25 -3.49
N TYR A 68 11.95 -2.24 -4.78
CA TYR A 68 11.81 -3.45 -5.60
C TYR A 68 13.06 -3.84 -6.41
N SER A 69 14.22 -3.28 -6.05
CA SER A 69 15.52 -3.52 -6.73
C SER A 69 16.24 -4.77 -6.25
#